data_AF-A0A258BMA4-F1
#
_entry.id   AF-A0A258BMA4-F1
#
_cell.length_a   1.000
_cell.length_b   1.000
_cell.length_c   1.000
_cell.angle_alpha   90.00
_cell.angle_beta   90.00
_cell.angle_gamma   90.00
#
_symmetry.space_group_name_H-M   'P 1'
#
loop_
_entity.id
_entity.type
_entity.pdbx_description
1 polymer ?
#
loop_
_entity_poly.entity_id
_entity_poly.type
_entity_poly.pdbx_seq_one_letter_code
_entity_poly.pdbx_strand_id
1 'polypeptide(L)'
;KWEVKDKVGDEEFQAIRRKWDHPVPGGETLKAVHGRAIPYFDSEILPRLQAGENILMVSHGNTIRALMKHLDDIHEDDMAEVEMPFGTLLIYHFDSQTPKPTKKDVRAIDIVPPHA
;
A
#
# COMPACT_ATOMS: atom_id res chain seq x y z
N LYS A 1 -9.78 -18.15 -3.36
CA LYS A 1 -8.48 -18.02 -2.65
C LYS A 1 -7.99 -19.36 -2.11
N TRP A 2 -8.78 -20.05 -1.28
CA TRP A 2 -8.35 -21.29 -0.63
C TRP A 2 -8.10 -22.44 -1.62
N GLU A 3 -8.91 -22.55 -2.68
CA GLU A 3 -8.64 -23.50 -3.78
C GLU A 3 -7.27 -23.30 -4.46
N VAL A 4 -6.74 -22.07 -4.50
CA VAL A 4 -5.40 -21.81 -5.04
C VAL A 4 -4.35 -22.32 -4.06
N LYS A 5 -4.56 -22.09 -2.76
CA LYS A 5 -3.70 -22.62 -1.69
C LYS A 5 -3.57 -24.13 -1.79
N ASP A 6 -4.70 -24.83 -1.95
CA ASP A 6 -4.72 -26.29 -2.05
C ASP A 6 -3.95 -26.81 -3.27
N LYS A 7 -3.90 -26.04 -4.35
CA LYS A 7 -3.19 -26.40 -5.59
C LYS A 7 -1.69 -26.16 -5.54
N VAL A 8 -1.25 -25.06 -4.92
CA VAL A 8 0.16 -24.61 -4.98
C VAL A 8 0.94 -24.89 -3.69
N GLY A 9 0.25 -25.22 -2.60
CA GLY A 9 0.84 -25.41 -1.28
C GLY A 9 1.03 -24.09 -0.52
N ASP A 10 1.24 -24.22 0.79
CA ASP A 10 1.27 -23.08 1.72
C ASP A 10 2.40 -22.08 1.42
N GLU A 11 3.60 -22.58 1.13
CA GLU A 11 4.78 -21.74 0.89
C GLU A 11 4.61 -20.86 -0.35
N GLU A 12 4.27 -21.47 -1.49
CA GLU A 12 4.05 -20.75 -2.75
C GLU A 12 2.85 -19.80 -2.64
N PHE A 13 1.79 -20.24 -1.96
CA PHE A 13 0.62 -19.40 -1.73
C PHE A 13 0.95 -18.14 -0.91
N GLN A 14 1.80 -18.25 0.10
CA GLN A 14 2.27 -17.08 0.86
C GLN A 14 3.21 -16.23 0.03
N ALA A 15 4.10 -16.84 -0.75
CA ALA A 15 5.01 -16.14 -1.65
C ALA A 15 4.25 -15.23 -2.62
N ILE A 16 3.27 -15.79 -3.35
CA ILE A 16 2.39 -15.06 -4.27
C ILE A 16 1.65 -13.90 -3.59
N ARG A 17 1.21 -14.08 -2.34
CA ARG A 17 0.36 -13.10 -1.65
C ARG A 17 1.16 -11.97 -1.00
N ARG A 18 2.38 -12.23 -0.56
CA ARG A 18 3.09 -11.36 0.39
C ARG A 18 4.39 -10.80 -0.13
N LYS A 19 5.17 -11.58 -0.89
CA LYS A 19 6.48 -11.12 -1.37
C LYS A 19 6.34 -9.91 -2.29
N TRP A 20 7.39 -9.09 -2.27
CA TRP A 20 7.47 -7.87 -3.08
C TRP A 20 7.33 -8.14 -4.58
N ASP A 21 8.08 -9.12 -5.09
CA ASP A 21 8.20 -9.40 -6.52
C ASP A 21 8.09 -10.89 -6.83
N HIS A 22 7.00 -11.52 -6.36
CA HIS A 22 6.70 -12.93 -6.68
C HIS A 22 5.47 -13.01 -7.60
N PRO A 23 5.64 -13.42 -8.87
CA PRO A 23 4.57 -13.35 -9.86
C PRO A 23 3.50 -14.42 -9.64
N VAL A 24 2.29 -14.10 -10.08
CA VAL A 24 1.20 -15.07 -10.30
C VAL A 24 0.88 -15.09 -11.80
N PRO A 25 0.64 -16.26 -12.42
CA PRO A 25 0.33 -16.34 -13.83
C PRO A 25 -0.84 -15.42 -14.22
N GLY A 26 -0.58 -14.50 -15.15
CA GLY A 26 -1.57 -13.54 -15.65
C GLY A 26 -1.96 -12.43 -14.67
N GLY A 27 -1.23 -12.24 -13.57
CA GLY A 27 -1.48 -11.17 -12.59
C GLY A 27 -0.31 -10.21 -12.40
N GLU A 28 -0.48 -9.28 -11.47
CA GLU A 28 0.51 -8.28 -11.08
C GLU A 28 1.21 -8.66 -9.76
N THR A 29 2.52 -8.40 -9.67
CA THR A 29 3.24 -8.38 -8.39
C THR A 29 2.99 -7.08 -7.64
N LEU A 30 3.33 -7.02 -6.34
CA LEU A 30 3.27 -5.76 -5.59
C LEU A 30 4.24 -4.71 -6.16
N LYS A 31 5.39 -5.15 -6.67
CA LYS A 31 6.33 -4.31 -7.42
C LYS A 31 5.70 -3.72 -8.70
N ALA A 32 4.95 -4.51 -9.47
CA ALA A 32 4.25 -3.99 -10.65
C ALA A 32 3.18 -2.95 -10.26
N VAL A 33 2.42 -3.20 -9.19
CA VAL A 33 1.45 -2.24 -8.64
C VAL A 33 2.16 -0.94 -8.23
N HIS A 34 3.29 -1.01 -7.54
CA HIS A 34 4.11 0.15 -7.20
C HIS A 34 4.59 0.90 -8.44
N GLY A 35 5.05 0.19 -9.47
CA GLY A 35 5.51 0.76 -10.74
C GLY A 35 4.47 1.59 -11.47
N ARG A 36 3.17 1.36 -11.25
CA ARG A 36 2.09 2.21 -11.79
C ARG A 36 1.49 3.19 -10.79
N ALA A 37 1.52 2.90 -9.48
CA ALA A 37 0.91 3.74 -8.46
C ALA A 37 1.77 4.96 -8.12
N ILE A 38 3.09 4.79 -8.00
CA ILE A 38 3.99 5.89 -7.60
C ILE A 38 4.09 6.98 -8.67
N PRO A 39 4.20 6.68 -9.97
CA PRO A 39 4.20 7.74 -10.99
C PRO A 39 2.95 8.62 -10.94
N TYR A 40 1.77 8.04 -10.67
CA TYR A 40 0.54 8.81 -10.50
C TYR A 40 0.54 9.65 -9.22
N PHE A 41 1.06 9.10 -8.11
CA PHE A 41 1.22 9.87 -6.88
C PHE A 41 2.13 11.08 -7.11
N ASP A 42 3.29 10.88 -7.74
CA ASP A 42 4.29 11.92 -7.98
C ASP A 42 3.80 13.01 -8.95
N SER A 43 3.07 12.63 -10.01
CA SER A 43 2.61 13.59 -11.02
C SER A 43 1.32 14.32 -10.65
N GLU A 44 0.38 13.67 -9.97
CA GLU A 44 -0.96 14.23 -9.73
C GLU A 44 -1.21 14.62 -8.27
N ILE A 45 -0.70 13.85 -7.31
CA ILE A 45 -1.06 14.00 -5.89
C ILE A 45 -0.05 14.89 -5.18
N LEU A 46 1.25 14.61 -5.34
CA LEU A 46 2.32 15.33 -4.66
C LEU A 46 2.30 16.85 -4.95
N PRO A 47 2.11 17.33 -6.20
CA PRO A 47 2.09 18.77 -6.47
C PRO A 47 0.94 19.48 -5.75
N ARG A 48 -0.21 18.81 -5.62
CA ARG A 48 -1.39 19.32 -4.92
C ARG A 48 -1.16 19.37 -3.40
N LEU A 49 -0.52 18.34 -2.84
CA LEU A 49 -0.08 18.35 -1.44
C LEU A 49 0.88 19.52 -1.17
N GLN A 50 1.85 19.74 -2.06
CA GLN A 50 2.82 20.84 -1.95
C GLN A 50 2.18 22.22 -2.14
N ALA A 51 1.04 22.30 -2.84
CA ALA A 51 0.20 23.49 -2.93
C ALA A 51 -0.67 23.73 -1.67
N GLY A 52 -0.60 22.84 -0.67
CA GLY A 52 -1.32 22.93 0.60
C GLY A 52 -2.72 22.33 0.58
N GLU A 53 -3.08 21.54 -0.44
CA GLU A 53 -4.36 20.82 -0.47
C GLU A 53 -4.38 19.64 0.51
N ASN A 54 -5.53 19.41 1.14
CA ASN A 54 -5.79 18.19 1.88
C ASN A 54 -6.42 17.13 0.95
N ILE A 55 -5.80 15.96 0.84
CA ILE A 55 -6.25 14.88 -0.06
C ILE A 55 -6.67 13.67 0.75
N LEU A 56 -7.91 13.21 0.53
CA LEU A 56 -8.37 11.90 0.98
C LEU A 56 -8.18 10.89 -0.16
N MET A 57 -7.35 9.86 0.09
CA MET A 57 -7.16 8.78 -0.85
C MET A 57 -7.91 7.53 -0.40
N VAL A 58 -8.79 7.02 -1.28
CA VAL A 58 -9.54 5.76 -1.06
C VAL A 58 -9.12 4.79 -2.15
N SER A 59 -8.60 3.63 -1.75
CA SER A 59 -8.08 2.62 -2.68
C SER A 59 -8.14 1.21 -2.08
N HIS A 60 -7.49 0.25 -2.73
CA HIS A 60 -7.40 -1.13 -2.31
C HIS A 60 -6.04 -1.45 -1.66
N GLY A 61 -5.98 -2.58 -0.93
CA GLY A 61 -4.85 -2.95 -0.10
C GLY A 61 -3.49 -2.95 -0.80
N ASN A 62 -3.36 -3.46 -2.03
CA ASN A 62 -2.06 -3.49 -2.72
C ASN A 62 -1.57 -2.10 -3.14
N THR A 63 -2.48 -1.21 -3.58
CA THR A 63 -2.12 0.17 -3.89
C THR A 63 -1.74 0.92 -2.62
N ILE A 64 -2.47 0.74 -1.52
CA ILE A 64 -2.13 1.33 -0.22
C ILE A 64 -0.77 0.82 0.27
N ARG A 65 -0.48 -0.48 0.20
CA ARG A 65 0.82 -1.06 0.57
C ARG A 65 1.97 -0.51 -0.29
N ALA A 66 1.74 -0.36 -1.60
CA ALA A 66 2.73 0.24 -2.50
C ALA A 66 3.02 1.71 -2.13
N LEU A 67 1.99 2.47 -1.77
CA LEU A 67 2.16 3.83 -1.27
C LEU A 67 2.86 3.85 0.10
N MET A 68 2.48 3.00 1.05
CA MET A 68 3.18 2.89 2.34
C MET A 68 4.65 2.60 2.16
N LYS A 69 5.02 1.68 1.25
CA LYS A 69 6.43 1.42 0.92
C LYS A 69 7.15 2.71 0.52
N HIS A 70 6.55 3.47 -0.39
CA HIS A 70 7.13 4.70 -0.91
C HIS A 70 7.16 5.81 0.15
N LEU A 71 6.11 5.98 0.95
CA LEU A 71 5.98 7.09 1.89
C LEU A 71 6.74 6.84 3.20
N ASP A 72 6.87 5.58 3.62
CA ASP A 72 7.55 5.17 4.85
C ASP A 72 8.98 4.64 4.60
N ASP A 73 9.48 4.69 3.34
CA ASP A 73 10.80 4.18 2.93
C ASP A 73 11.07 2.72 3.34
N ILE A 74 10.08 1.85 3.18
CA ILE A 74 10.15 0.44 3.60
C ILE A 74 11.01 -0.35 2.61
N HIS A 75 11.93 -1.18 3.13
CA HIS A 75 12.77 -2.05 2.29
C HIS A 75 11.93 -3.16 1.61
N GLU A 76 12.41 -3.69 0.49
CA GLU A 76 11.70 -4.76 -0.24
C GLU A 76 11.51 -6.03 0.59
N ASP A 77 12.49 -6.36 1.43
CA ASP A 77 12.49 -7.54 2.29
C ASP A 77 11.40 -7.49 3.37
N ASP A 78 11.03 -6.28 3.82
CA ASP A 78 10.03 -6.08 4.87
C ASP A 78 8.59 -6.07 4.31
N MET A 79 8.43 -6.01 2.97
CA MET A 79 7.11 -5.84 2.36
C MET A 79 6.15 -6.99 2.64
N ALA A 80 6.67 -8.19 2.94
CA ALA A 80 5.85 -9.33 3.30
C ALA A 80 4.99 -9.09 4.55
N GLU A 81 5.51 -8.29 5.49
CA GLU A 81 4.88 -7.99 6.79
C GLU A 81 4.04 -6.70 6.78
N VAL A 82 4.13 -5.91 5.71
CA VAL A 82 3.37 -4.66 5.60
C VAL A 82 1.89 -4.97 5.35
N GLU A 83 1.05 -4.63 6.33
CA GLU A 83 -0.41 -4.69 6.22
C GLU A 83 -1.05 -3.35 6.55
N MET A 84 -2.15 -3.05 5.88
CA MET A 84 -3.03 -1.94 6.26
C MET A 84 -3.95 -2.41 7.39
N PRO A 85 -3.91 -1.80 8.59
CA PRO A 85 -4.79 -2.18 9.68
C PRO A 85 -6.25 -1.91 9.32
N PHE A 86 -7.13 -2.83 9.70
CA PHE A 86 -8.57 -2.64 9.50
C PHE A 86 -9.08 -1.47 10.37
N GLY A 87 -10.06 -0.72 9.86
CA GLY A 87 -10.66 0.39 10.61
C GLY A 87 -9.71 1.50 10.98
N THR A 88 -8.69 1.76 10.15
CA THR A 88 -7.65 2.73 10.47
C THR A 88 -7.46 3.72 9.33
N LEU A 89 -7.21 4.99 9.68
CA LEU A 89 -6.74 6.03 8.77
C LEU A 89 -5.24 6.25 8.98
N LEU A 90 -4.47 6.15 7.90
CA LEU A 90 -3.09 6.63 7.86
C LEU A 90 -3.09 8.07 7.40
N ILE A 91 -2.51 8.96 8.22
CA ILE A 91 -2.47 10.39 7.96
C ILE A 91 -1.00 10.76 7.74
N TYR A 92 -0.68 11.24 6.54
CA TYR A 92 0.65 11.69 6.16
C TYR A 92 0.66 13.20 6.04
N HIS A 93 1.58 13.86 6.74
CA HIS A 93 1.77 15.32 6.67
C HIS A 93 2.91 15.63 5.73
N PHE A 94 2.69 16.60 4.85
CA PHE A 94 3.67 17.06 3.87
C PHE A 94 4.01 18.53 4.11
N ASP A 95 5.24 18.89 3.79
CA ASP A 95 5.64 20.29 3.61
C ASP A 95 5.78 20.62 2.12
N SER A 96 5.96 21.90 1.80
CA SER A 96 6.10 22.34 0.41
C SER A 96 7.51 22.14 -0.16
N GLN A 97 8.47 21.61 0.62
CA GLN A 97 9.89 21.58 0.26
C GLN A 97 10.39 20.18 -0.06
N THR A 98 9.72 19.15 0.45
CA THR A 98 10.14 17.77 0.34
C THR A 98 9.08 16.92 -0.36
N PRO A 99 9.49 15.88 -1.12
CA PRO A 99 8.57 14.93 -1.73
C PRO A 99 8.11 13.84 -0.76
N LYS A 100 8.56 13.88 0.50
CA LYS A 100 8.34 12.86 1.52
C LYS A 100 7.52 13.43 2.68
N PRO A 101 6.74 12.60 3.37
CA PRO A 101 6.01 13.05 4.53
C PRO A 101 6.96 13.43 5.66
N THR A 102 6.68 14.53 6.35
CA THR A 102 7.42 15.00 7.52
C THR A 102 6.93 14.34 8.81
N LYS A 103 5.70 13.82 8.79
CA LYS A 103 5.07 13.14 9.92
C LYS A 103 4.03 12.14 9.43
N LYS A 104 3.88 11.06 10.19
CA LYS A 104 2.81 10.07 10.04
C LYS A 104 2.04 9.95 11.34
N ASP A 105 0.71 10.02 11.26
CA ASP A 105 -0.21 9.68 12.36
C ASP A 105 -1.09 8.49 11.94
N VAL A 106 -1.52 7.71 12.93
CA VAL A 106 -2.42 6.58 12.74
C VAL A 106 -3.65 6.81 13.61
N ARG A 107 -4.84 6.81 13.00
CA ARG A 107 -6.10 7.02 13.70
C ARG A 107 -7.00 5.81 13.53
N ALA A 108 -7.25 5.10 14.63
CA ALA A 108 -8.29 4.08 14.67
C ALA A 108 -9.67 4.75 14.56
N ILE A 109 -10.54 4.15 13.76
CA ILE A 109 -11.92 4.54 13.57
C ILE A 109 -12.77 3.38 14.06
N ASP A 110 -13.71 3.70 14.95
CA ASP A 110 -14.69 2.73 15.38
C ASP A 110 -15.59 2.39 14.19
N ILE A 111 -15.38 1.21 13.62
CA ILE A 111 -16.17 0.69 12.54
C ILE A 111 -16.65 -0.69 12.94
N VAL A 112 -17.92 -0.97 12.66
CA VAL A 112 -18.43 -2.33 12.70
C VAL A 112 -17.86 -3.04 11.47
N PRO A 113 -17.10 -4.13 11.62
CA PRO A 113 -16.60 -4.87 10.47
C PRO A 113 -17.79 -5.28 9.59
N PRO A 114 -17.73 -5.07 8.26
CA PRO A 114 -18.76 -5.62 7.38
C PRO A 114 -18.77 -7.13 7.60
N HIS A 115 -19.97 -7.71 7.69
CA HIS A 115 -20.12 -9.16 7.81
C HIS A 115 -19.35 -9.84 6.67
N ALA A 116 -18.28 -10.53 7.03
CA ALA A 116 -17.38 -11.22 6.11
C ALA A 116 -17.91 -12.63 5.79
#